data_AF-A0A7Z0SDA8-F1
#
_entry.id   AF-A0A7Z0SDA8-F1
#
_cell.length_a   1.000
_cell.length_b   1.000
_cell.length_c   1.000
_cell.angle_alpha   90.00
_cell.angle_beta   90.00
_cell.angle_gamma   90.00
#
_symmetry.space_group_name_H-M   'P 1'
#
loop_
_entity.id
_entity.type
_entity.pdbx_description
1 polymer ?
#
loop_
_entity_poly.entity_id
_entity_poly.type
_entity_poly.pdbx_seq_one_letter_code
_entity_poly.pdbx_strand_id
1 'polypeptide(L)'
;MRAMILLLIISRFAVAADTDPQIELSQAQIYNLGVKLGKLEVIRSAPLLDAPAVVSIPPENEYIVSTTQAGLINQIKASIGDQVQKGKF
;
A
#
# COMPACT_ATOMS: atom_id res chain seq x y z
N MET A 1 -53.49 -11.87 -41.43
CA MET A 1 -52.10 -11.76 -41.95
C MET A 1 -51.45 -10.39 -41.78
N ARG A 2 -52.19 -9.27 -41.62
CA ARG A 2 -51.59 -7.93 -41.41
C ARG A 2 -51.11 -7.67 -39.97
N ALA A 3 -51.84 -8.17 -38.96
CA ALA A 3 -51.47 -8.02 -37.54
C ALA A 3 -50.19 -8.80 -37.18
N MET A 4 -49.93 -9.94 -37.83
CA MET A 4 -48.73 -10.74 -37.61
C MET A 4 -47.46 -10.05 -38.17
N ILE A 5 -47.60 -9.30 -39.27
CA ILE A 5 -46.51 -8.49 -39.86
C ILE A 5 -46.17 -7.31 -38.93
N LEU A 6 -47.18 -6.68 -38.33
CA LEU A 6 -46.98 -5.57 -37.39
C LEU A 6 -46.22 -6.03 -36.13
N LEU A 7 -46.53 -7.22 -35.61
CA LEU A 7 -45.86 -7.79 -34.43
C LEU A 7 -44.39 -8.13 -34.69
N LEU A 8 -44.03 -8.42 -35.95
CA LEU A 8 -42.66 -8.80 -36.35
C LEU A 8 -41.75 -7.58 -36.58
N ILE A 9 -42.32 -6.38 -36.73
CA ILE A 9 -41.58 -5.12 -36.86
C ILE A 9 -41.18 -4.57 -35.48
N ILE A 10 -42.01 -4.80 -34.46
CA ILE A 10 -41.77 -4.27 -33.10
C ILE A 10 -40.65 -5.03 -32.38
N SER A 11 -40.36 -6.28 -32.76
CA SER A 11 -39.28 -7.10 -32.18
C SER A 11 -37.87 -6.71 -32.66
N ARG A 12 -37.73 -5.67 -33.48
CA ARG A 12 -36.44 -5.18 -34.01
C ARG A 12 -35.75 -4.11 -33.14
N PHE A 13 -36.33 -3.70 -32.01
CA PHE A 13 -35.62 -2.85 -31.04
C PHE A 13 -34.64 -3.71 -30.23
N ALA A 14 -33.50 -4.04 -30.85
CA ALA A 14 -32.36 -4.56 -30.13
C ALA A 14 -31.84 -3.46 -29.19
N VAL A 15 -31.95 -3.69 -27.89
CA VAL A 15 -31.20 -2.93 -26.89
C VAL A 15 -29.73 -3.27 -27.11
N ALA A 16 -28.96 -2.31 -27.62
CA ALA A 16 -27.50 -2.41 -27.60
C ALA A 16 -27.07 -2.35 -26.13
N ALA A 17 -26.71 -3.49 -25.57
CA ALA A 17 -26.03 -3.55 -24.30
C ALA A 17 -24.56 -3.13 -24.55
N ASP A 18 -24.24 -1.86 -24.29
CA ASP A 18 -22.86 -1.38 -24.28
C ASP A 18 -22.07 -2.18 -23.25
N THR A 19 -21.17 -3.04 -23.74
CA THR A 19 -20.34 -3.92 -22.91
C THR A 19 -19.04 -3.25 -22.48
N ASP A 20 -18.87 -1.97 -22.77
CA ASP A 20 -17.85 -1.07 -22.23
C ASP A 20 -18.31 0.37 -22.59
N PRO A 21 -18.62 1.27 -21.64
CA PRO A 21 -19.05 2.62 -21.99
C PRO A 21 -17.87 3.41 -22.56
N GLN A 22 -17.59 3.21 -23.85
CA GLN A 22 -16.59 3.98 -24.57
C GLN A 22 -17.15 5.37 -24.83
N ILE A 23 -16.49 6.38 -24.28
CA ILE A 23 -16.83 7.78 -24.53
C ILE A 23 -16.39 8.11 -25.96
N GLU A 24 -17.37 8.29 -26.86
CA GLU A 24 -17.12 8.76 -28.21
C GLU A 24 -16.83 10.27 -28.21
N LEU A 25 -15.65 10.66 -28.71
CA LEU A 25 -15.27 12.06 -28.90
C LEU A 25 -15.03 12.33 -30.38
N SER A 26 -15.52 13.48 -30.85
CA SER A 26 -15.20 13.96 -32.21
C SER A 26 -13.74 14.41 -32.31
N GLN A 27 -13.18 14.36 -33.51
CA GLN A 27 -11.81 14.83 -33.77
C GLN A 27 -11.60 16.31 -33.41
N ALA A 28 -12.62 17.16 -33.61
CA ALA A 28 -12.58 18.57 -33.20
C ALA A 28 -12.47 18.72 -31.68
N GLN A 29 -13.17 17.88 -30.91
CA GLN A 29 -13.07 17.88 -29.45
C GLN A 29 -11.69 17.38 -28.99
N ILE A 30 -11.18 16.29 -29.59
CA ILE A 30 -9.83 15.77 -29.30
C ILE A 30 -8.77 16.86 -29.55
N TYR A 31 -8.88 17.56 -30.68
CA TYR A 31 -7.96 18.65 -31.04
C TYR A 31 -8.06 19.85 -30.08
N ASN A 32 -9.28 20.34 -29.82
CA ASN A 32 -9.49 21.52 -28.97
C ASN A 32 -9.12 21.26 -27.50
N LEU A 33 -9.24 20.02 -27.03
CA LEU A 33 -8.83 19.61 -25.68
C LEU A 33 -7.32 19.33 -25.59
N GLY A 34 -6.61 19.29 -26.72
CA GLY A 34 -5.16 19.06 -26.75
C GLY A 34 -4.76 17.67 -26.25
N VAL A 35 -5.59 16.65 -26.51
CA VAL A 35 -5.33 15.28 -26.05
C VAL A 35 -4.02 14.76 -26.63
N LYS A 36 -3.14 14.26 -25.78
CA LYS A 36 -1.87 13.63 -26.17
C LYS A 36 -1.91 12.15 -25.81
N LEU A 37 -1.62 11.31 -26.80
CA LEU A 37 -1.53 9.86 -26.59
C LEU A 37 -0.06 9.48 -26.42
N GLY A 38 0.23 8.73 -25.36
CA GLY A 38 1.51 8.07 -25.13
C GLY A 38 1.36 6.56 -25.32
N LYS A 39 2.44 5.88 -25.75
CA LYS A 39 2.47 4.42 -25.75
C LYS A 39 2.70 3.93 -24.32
N LEU A 40 2.09 2.80 -23.97
CA LEU A 40 2.37 2.13 -22.71
C LEU A 40 3.79 1.58 -22.73
N GLU A 41 4.57 1.87 -21.70
CA GLU A 41 5.93 1.38 -21.52
C GLU A 41 6.01 0.54 -20.25
N VAL A 42 6.77 -0.55 -20.30
CA VAL A 42 6.98 -1.43 -19.15
C VAL A 42 8.01 -0.78 -18.22
N ILE A 43 7.61 -0.46 -16.99
CA ILE A 43 8.54 0.00 -15.96
C ILE A 43 9.29 -1.19 -15.35
N ARG A 44 10.62 -1.05 -15.18
CA ARG A 44 11.49 -2.09 -14.59
C ARG A 44 11.99 -1.76 -13.18
N SER A 45 11.63 -0.59 -12.66
CA SER A 45 12.09 -0.09 -11.37
C SER A 45 10.90 0.35 -10.53
N ALA A 46 10.88 -0.09 -9.27
CA ALA A 46 9.99 0.46 -8.26
C ALA A 46 10.57 1.79 -7.74
N PRO A 47 9.72 2.77 -7.37
CA PRO A 47 10.18 3.97 -6.70
C PRO A 47 10.86 3.61 -5.38
N LEU A 48 12.08 4.13 -5.18
CA LEU A 48 12.78 4.03 -3.91
C LEU A 48 12.19 5.06 -2.94
N LEU A 49 11.94 4.64 -1.71
CA LEU A 49 11.39 5.47 -0.64
C LEU A 49 12.42 5.57 0.48
N ASP A 50 12.70 6.79 0.93
CA ASP A 50 13.55 7.04 2.09
C ASP A 50 12.69 7.18 3.35
N ALA A 51 13.08 6.49 4.42
CA ALA A 51 12.42 6.59 5.72
C ALA A 51 13.47 6.66 6.84
N PRO A 52 13.28 7.53 7.85
CA PRO A 52 14.18 7.57 9.00
C PRO A 52 14.03 6.30 9.85
N ALA A 53 15.11 5.92 10.53
CA ALA A 53 15.16 4.78 11.44
C ALA A 53 15.91 5.13 12.74
N VAL A 54 15.67 4.34 13.79
CA VAL A 54 16.31 4.50 15.10
C VAL A 54 17.11 3.24 15.43
N VAL A 55 18.31 3.42 15.98
CA VAL A 55 19.13 2.33 16.52
C VAL A 55 18.65 2.02 17.93
N SER A 56 18.17 0.80 18.15
CA SER A 56 17.71 0.31 19.46
C SER A 56 18.45 -0.95 19.87
N ILE A 57 18.44 -1.23 21.17
CA ILE A 57 18.96 -2.50 21.70
C ILE A 57 17.97 -3.60 21.30
N PRO A 58 18.43 -4.73 20.72
CA PRO A 58 17.55 -5.84 20.41
C PRO A 58 16.92 -6.42 21.70
N PRO A 59 15.60 -6.72 21.72
CA PRO A 59 14.91 -7.18 22.93
C PRO A 59 15.52 -8.43 23.58
N GLU A 60 16.15 -9.31 22.78
CA GLU A 60 16.83 -10.52 23.27
C GLU A 60 18.07 -10.23 24.13
N ASN A 61 18.60 -9.00 24.06
CA ASN A 61 19.77 -8.55 24.83
C ASN A 61 19.37 -7.62 26.00
N GLU A 62 18.08 -7.46 26.28
CA GLU A 62 17.58 -6.71 27.43
C GLU A 62 17.39 -7.65 28.64
N TYR A 63 17.97 -7.27 29.77
CA TYR A 63 17.92 -8.06 31.00
C TYR A 63 17.49 -7.22 32.18
N ILE A 64 16.51 -7.70 32.93
CA ILE A 64 16.09 -7.12 34.20
C ILE A 64 16.60 -8.02 35.32
N VAL A 65 17.46 -7.47 36.18
CA VAL A 65 18.03 -8.18 37.33
C VAL A 65 17.28 -7.78 38.59
N SER A 66 16.80 -8.77 39.34
CA SER A 66 16.13 -8.58 40.62
C SER A 66 16.67 -9.55 41.67
N THR A 67 16.40 -9.25 42.95
CA THR A 67 16.73 -10.15 44.07
C THR A 67 15.55 -11.07 44.38
N THR A 68 15.84 -12.31 44.77
CA THR A 68 14.82 -13.29 45.18
C THR A 68 14.36 -13.10 46.63
N GLN A 69 15.18 -12.45 47.45
CA GLN A 69 14.91 -12.20 48.87
C GLN A 69 15.21 -10.74 49.24
N ALA A 70 14.51 -10.25 50.26
CA ALA A 70 14.73 -8.92 50.83
C ALA A 70 16.02 -8.87 51.67
N GLY A 71 16.64 -7.68 51.75
CA GLY A 71 17.85 -7.45 52.52
C GLY A 71 18.28 -5.97 52.50
N LEU A 72 19.39 -5.66 53.16
CA LEU A 72 19.98 -4.32 53.18
C LEU A 72 21.05 -4.19 52.08
N ILE A 73 21.02 -3.09 51.33
CA ILE A 73 22.04 -2.79 50.32
C ILE A 73 23.32 -2.32 51.02
N ASN A 74 24.43 -3.02 50.80
CA ASN A 74 25.74 -2.64 51.35
C ASN A 74 26.62 -1.86 50.36
N GLN A 75 26.49 -2.11 49.06
CA GLN A 75 27.29 -1.45 48.02
C GLN A 75 26.55 -1.43 46.67
N ILE A 76 26.82 -0.40 45.87
CA ILE A 76 26.40 -0.27 44.46
C ILE A 76 27.67 -0.36 43.61
N LYS A 77 27.75 -1.34 42.68
CA LYS A 77 28.96 -1.60 41.88
C LYS A 77 28.91 -1.08 40.43
N ALA A 78 27.73 -0.68 39.95
CA ALA A 78 27.53 -0.16 38.60
C ALA A 78 26.50 0.98 38.61
N SER A 79 26.68 1.95 37.73
CA SER A 79 25.82 3.12 37.53
C SER A 79 25.18 3.11 36.13
N ILE A 80 24.17 3.94 35.93
CA ILE A 80 23.49 4.07 34.63
C ILE A 80 24.49 4.58 33.58
N GLY A 81 24.59 3.87 32.46
CA GLY A 81 25.53 4.18 31.37
C GLY A 81 26.86 3.42 31.45
N ASP A 82 27.13 2.70 32.53
CA ASP A 82 28.34 1.86 32.62
C ASP A 82 28.23 0.64 31.70
N GLN A 83 29.34 0.33 31.03
CA GLN A 83 29.45 -0.88 30.23
C GLN A 83 29.81 -2.07 31.13
N VAL A 84 28.94 -3.07 31.18
CA VAL A 84 29.10 -4.28 32.01
C VAL A 84 29.28 -5.53 31.15
N GLN A 85 29.84 -6.60 31.72
CA GLN A 85 30.06 -7.88 31.04
C GLN A 85 29.46 -9.02 31.87
N LYS A 86 28.99 -10.08 31.21
CA LYS A 86 28.46 -11.27 31.88
C LYS A 86 29.50 -11.84 32.85
N GLY A 87 29.07 -12.13 34.09
CA GLY A 87 29.95 -12.67 35.14
C GLY A 87 30.80 -11.62 35.86
N LYS A 88 30.65 -10.33 35.55
CA LYS A 88 31.16 -9.27 36.41
C LYS A 88 30.11 -8.89 37.46
N PHE A 89 30.60 -8.73 38.69
CA PHE A 89 29.94 -8.33 39.94
C PHE A 89 29.40 -9.42 40.86
#